data_AF-A0A9D6PJ45-F1
#
_entry.id   AF-A0A9D6PJ45-F1
#
_cell.length_a   1.000
_cell.length_b   1.000
_cell.length_c   1.000
_cell.angle_alpha   90.00
_cell.angle_beta   90.00
_cell.angle_gamma   90.00
#
_symmetry.space_group_name_H-M   'P 1'
#
loop_
_entity.id
_entity.type
_entity.pdbx_description
1 polymer ?
#
loop_
_entity_poly.entity_id
_entity_poly.type
_entity_poly.pdbx_seq_one_letter_code
_entity_poly.pdbx_strand_id
1 'polypeptide(L)'
;MPDAAGSKVKQLNPRGTEDAPAAPPRARPDLATLWARHRHAIRIGVIGVVLAIAAFVGGREVYHRVNYVYAYDSRIDADLITVSSRVAGWVTSLDVVEGSEIAQGKVLATIDSRESNLRVAELESQVAGIDAERDRLVAERRLVDKQTKSLYSAEMSQYEAAKVAVSSLEPQWTLAQRELERAKSLYERKVFSRRQLDQAETAEQLIQRQHRMAVAELAAAKSKLEKAEAERARLDVIDSELVKLQHRKAELQAKLDHQKLDLAD
;
A
#
# COMPACT_ATOMS: atom_id res chain seq x y z
N MET A 1 0.70 -101.90 -100.59
CA MET A 1 -0.46 -102.64 -101.15
C MET A 1 -0.47 -104.04 -100.56
N PRO A 2 -1.63 -104.67 -100.34
CA PRO A 2 -2.89 -104.02 -99.96
C PRO A 2 -3.68 -104.83 -98.87
N ASP A 3 -4.84 -104.30 -98.48
CA ASP A 3 -6.11 -104.96 -98.09
C ASP A 3 -6.15 -106.17 -97.13
N ALA A 4 -6.75 -105.92 -95.97
CA ALA A 4 -8.12 -106.34 -95.56
C ALA A 4 -8.71 -107.75 -95.91
N ALA A 5 -9.63 -108.17 -95.02
CA ALA A 5 -10.54 -109.33 -95.09
C ALA A 5 -9.90 -110.74 -95.06
N GLY A 6 -10.49 -111.76 -94.44
CA GLY A 6 -11.72 -111.82 -93.64
C GLY A 6 -12.39 -113.20 -93.71
N SER A 7 -12.70 -113.81 -92.55
CA SER A 7 -13.43 -115.11 -92.41
C SER A 7 -12.65 -116.39 -92.85
N LYS A 8 -13.07 -117.64 -92.58
CA LYS A 8 -14.37 -118.18 -92.07
C LYS A 8 -14.23 -119.57 -91.40
N VAL A 9 -14.93 -119.74 -90.26
CA VAL A 9 -15.73 -120.91 -89.77
C VAL A 9 -15.40 -122.36 -90.21
N LYS A 10 -15.17 -123.24 -89.21
CA LYS A 10 -15.80 -124.59 -88.98
C LYS A 10 -15.38 -125.11 -87.58
N GLN A 11 -16.21 -125.65 -86.66
CA GLN A 11 -17.16 -126.80 -86.68
C GLN A 11 -16.46 -128.11 -87.09
N LEU A 12 -16.37 -129.19 -86.30
CA LEU A 12 -17.37 -129.98 -85.53
C LEU A 12 -16.61 -130.96 -84.56
N ASN A 13 -17.14 -131.76 -83.61
CA ASN A 13 -18.52 -132.09 -83.16
C ASN A 13 -18.71 -132.13 -81.60
N PRO A 14 -18.92 -133.23 -80.79
CA PRO A 14 -19.75 -133.12 -79.56
C PRO A 14 -19.24 -133.69 -78.21
N ARG A 15 -19.77 -133.08 -77.12
CA ARG A 15 -20.27 -133.62 -75.82
C ARG A 15 -19.59 -134.80 -75.08
N GLY A 16 -19.21 -134.50 -73.83
CA GLY A 16 -19.41 -135.33 -72.62
C GLY A 16 -19.76 -134.43 -71.42
N THR A 17 -20.63 -134.88 -70.52
CA THR A 17 -21.02 -134.22 -69.24
C THR A 17 -20.30 -134.88 -68.05
N GLU A 18 -20.19 -134.34 -66.84
CA GLU A 18 -20.64 -133.09 -66.17
C GLU A 18 -19.71 -132.90 -64.94
N ASP A 19 -19.26 -131.69 -64.56
CA ASP A 19 -18.60 -131.49 -63.25
C ASP A 19 -18.50 -130.04 -62.72
N ALA A 20 -18.03 -129.88 -61.48
CA ALA A 20 -18.20 -128.73 -60.57
C ALA A 20 -17.29 -127.48 -60.79
N PRO A 21 -17.56 -126.32 -60.11
CA PRO A 21 -17.09 -125.01 -60.59
C PRO A 21 -15.93 -124.30 -59.81
N ALA A 22 -15.29 -123.38 -60.55
CA ALA A 22 -14.62 -122.14 -60.13
C ALA A 22 -13.23 -122.17 -59.43
N ALA A 23 -12.34 -121.27 -59.90
CA ALA A 23 -10.96 -121.08 -59.47
C ALA A 23 -10.67 -119.62 -59.03
N PRO A 24 -9.61 -119.34 -58.24
CA PRO A 24 -9.42 -118.05 -57.54
C PRO A 24 -8.90 -116.86 -58.40
N PRO A 25 -9.00 -115.61 -57.90
CA PRO A 25 -8.86 -114.38 -58.71
C PRO A 25 -7.44 -113.76 -58.76
N ARG A 26 -7.31 -112.69 -59.57
CA ARG A 26 -6.06 -111.98 -59.92
C ARG A 26 -5.74 -110.78 -59.00
N ALA A 27 -4.45 -110.44 -58.90
CA ALA A 27 -3.93 -109.26 -58.19
C ALA A 27 -4.17 -107.92 -58.94
N ARG A 28 -3.98 -106.79 -58.24
CA ARG A 28 -4.07 -105.40 -58.74
C ARG A 28 -2.96 -104.53 -58.13
N PRO A 29 -2.44 -103.50 -58.85
CA PRO A 29 -1.52 -102.51 -58.28
C PRO A 29 -2.26 -101.37 -57.54
N ASP A 30 -1.53 -100.63 -56.70
CA ASP A 30 -2.05 -99.60 -55.78
C ASP A 30 -1.75 -98.15 -56.24
N LEU A 31 -2.53 -97.17 -55.77
CA LEU A 31 -2.56 -95.76 -56.23
C LEU A 31 -2.54 -94.73 -55.07
N ALA A 32 -1.90 -95.05 -53.96
CA ALA A 32 -2.07 -94.33 -52.68
C ALA A 32 -1.24 -93.03 -52.45
N THR A 33 -0.41 -92.55 -53.39
CA THR A 33 0.73 -91.67 -53.04
C THR A 33 0.64 -90.16 -53.39
N LEU A 34 -0.36 -89.70 -54.17
CA LEU A 34 -0.34 -88.31 -54.71
C LEU A 34 -1.21 -87.28 -53.98
N TRP A 35 -2.18 -87.67 -53.14
CA TRP A 35 -3.13 -86.73 -52.51
C TRP A 35 -2.77 -86.24 -51.10
N ALA A 36 -1.75 -86.82 -50.46
CA ALA A 36 -1.35 -86.42 -49.10
C ALA A 36 -0.78 -84.99 -49.02
N ARG A 37 0.02 -84.57 -50.02
CA ARG A 37 0.87 -83.36 -49.91
C ARG A 37 0.09 -82.04 -49.81
N HIS A 38 -1.09 -81.95 -50.45
CA HIS A 38 -1.92 -80.74 -50.43
C HIS A 38 -2.56 -80.44 -49.06
N ARG A 39 -3.02 -81.47 -48.34
CA ARG A 39 -3.61 -81.29 -46.99
C ARG A 39 -2.59 -80.77 -45.97
N HIS A 40 -1.32 -81.13 -46.15
CA HIS A 40 -0.23 -80.63 -45.30
C HIS A 40 0.15 -79.19 -45.67
N ALA A 41 0.21 -78.84 -46.97
CA ALA A 41 0.46 -77.47 -47.41
C ALA A 41 -0.59 -76.48 -46.87
N ILE A 42 -1.88 -76.79 -46.93
CA ILE A 42 -2.95 -75.92 -46.40
C ILE A 42 -2.83 -75.78 -44.87
N ARG A 43 -2.56 -76.87 -44.14
CA ARG A 43 -2.34 -76.83 -42.69
C ARG A 43 -1.14 -75.96 -42.31
N ILE A 44 -0.02 -76.09 -43.03
CA ILE A 44 1.18 -75.26 -42.84
C ILE A 44 0.88 -73.79 -43.14
N GLY A 45 0.11 -73.49 -44.18
CA GLY A 45 -0.33 -72.12 -44.50
C GLY A 45 -1.17 -71.50 -43.38
N VAL A 46 -2.17 -72.23 -42.85
CA VAL A 46 -3.00 -71.76 -41.73
C VAL A 46 -2.17 -71.57 -40.46
N ILE A 47 -1.27 -72.50 -40.14
CA ILE A 47 -0.34 -72.37 -39.00
C ILE A 47 0.58 -71.15 -39.17
N GLY A 48 1.09 -70.92 -40.37
CA GLY A 48 1.90 -69.74 -40.70
C GLY A 48 1.16 -68.41 -40.54
N VAL A 49 -0.11 -68.35 -40.97
CA VAL A 49 -0.97 -67.16 -40.77
C VAL A 49 -1.27 -66.93 -39.29
N VAL A 50 -1.60 -67.99 -38.53
CA VAL A 50 -1.82 -67.90 -37.07
C VAL A 50 -0.55 -67.44 -36.35
N LEU A 51 0.62 -67.95 -36.73
CA LEU A 51 1.91 -67.51 -36.18
C LEU A 51 2.24 -66.06 -36.55
N ALA A 52 1.93 -65.62 -37.78
CA ALA A 52 2.14 -64.23 -38.19
C ALA A 52 1.22 -63.26 -37.42
N ILE A 53 -0.04 -63.63 -37.21
CA ILE A 53 -0.99 -62.85 -36.39
C ILE A 53 -0.52 -62.82 -34.92
N ALA A 54 -0.10 -63.96 -34.36
CA ALA A 54 0.43 -64.04 -33.00
C ALA A 54 1.72 -63.20 -32.83
N ALA A 55 2.62 -63.23 -33.81
CA ALA A 55 3.84 -62.41 -33.82
C ALA A 55 3.54 -60.91 -33.98
N PHE A 56 2.54 -60.54 -34.78
CA PHE A 56 2.11 -59.15 -34.92
C PHE A 56 1.45 -58.61 -33.65
N VAL A 57 0.51 -59.37 -33.05
CA VAL A 57 -0.17 -58.97 -31.82
C VAL A 57 0.80 -58.96 -30.63
N GLY A 58 1.61 -60.02 -30.48
CA GLY A 58 2.63 -60.11 -29.42
C GLY A 58 3.74 -59.07 -29.59
N GLY A 59 4.20 -58.84 -30.82
CA GLY A 59 5.18 -57.80 -31.14
C GLY A 59 4.65 -56.40 -30.85
N ARG A 60 3.37 -56.10 -31.16
CA ARG A 60 2.71 -54.84 -30.80
C ARG A 60 2.58 -54.69 -29.28
N GLU A 61 2.21 -55.75 -28.56
CA GLU A 61 2.08 -55.75 -27.11
C GLU A 61 3.43 -55.52 -26.40
N VAL A 62 4.49 -56.20 -26.86
CA VAL A 62 5.87 -55.98 -26.37
C VAL A 62 6.35 -54.57 -26.72
N TYR A 63 6.09 -54.09 -27.94
CA TYR A 63 6.43 -52.73 -28.34
C TYR A 63 5.74 -51.67 -27.46
N HIS A 64 4.45 -51.85 -27.12
CA HIS A 64 3.79 -50.96 -26.17
C HIS A 64 4.39 -51.05 -24.76
N ARG A 65 4.66 -52.25 -24.25
CA ARG A 65 5.23 -52.45 -22.89
C ARG A 65 6.67 -51.98 -22.73
N VAL A 66 7.45 -51.93 -23.81
CA VAL A 66 8.84 -51.42 -23.78
C VAL A 66 8.90 -49.90 -23.95
N ASN A 67 8.02 -49.31 -24.76
CA ASN A 67 8.06 -47.87 -25.08
C ASN A 67 7.16 -47.00 -24.19
N TYR A 68 6.20 -47.56 -23.45
CA TYR A 68 5.27 -46.81 -22.61
C TYR A 68 5.29 -47.31 -21.15
N VAL A 69 5.71 -46.44 -20.24
CA VAL A 69 5.62 -46.66 -18.79
C VAL A 69 4.28 -46.13 -18.30
N TYR A 70 3.40 -47.03 -17.85
CA TYR A 70 2.10 -46.68 -17.29
C TYR A 70 2.20 -46.47 -15.78
N ALA A 71 2.27 -45.21 -15.35
CA ALA A 71 2.18 -44.83 -13.94
C ALA A 71 0.71 -44.68 -13.52
N TYR A 72 0.29 -45.40 -12.48
CA TYR A 72 -1.05 -45.30 -11.90
C TYR A 72 -1.11 -44.41 -10.65
N ASP A 73 0.03 -44.14 -10.02
CA ASP A 73 0.17 -43.25 -8.87
C ASP A 73 0.74 -41.89 -9.31
N SER A 74 -0.10 -41.12 -10.01
CA SER A 74 0.22 -39.77 -10.50
C SER A 74 -0.19 -38.73 -9.47
N ARG A 75 0.79 -38.06 -8.85
CA ARG A 75 0.54 -36.90 -7.97
C ARG A 75 0.63 -35.60 -8.76
N ILE A 76 -0.24 -34.66 -8.44
CA ILE A 76 -0.15 -33.28 -8.89
C ILE A 76 0.74 -32.54 -7.88
N ASP A 77 1.76 -31.85 -8.38
CA ASP A 77 2.59 -30.94 -7.60
C ASP A 77 2.16 -29.49 -7.90
N ALA A 78 2.22 -28.60 -6.91
CA ALA A 78 1.70 -27.24 -7.01
C ALA A 78 2.29 -26.34 -5.91
N ASP A 79 2.49 -25.06 -6.23
CA ASP A 79 2.88 -24.04 -5.25
C ASP A 79 1.67 -23.64 -4.37
N LEU A 80 1.76 -23.89 -3.06
CA LEU A 80 0.75 -23.44 -2.09
C LEU A 80 1.06 -22.02 -1.61
N ILE A 81 0.14 -21.09 -1.87
CA ILE A 81 0.19 -19.72 -1.33
C ILE A 81 -0.84 -19.59 -0.21
N THR A 82 -0.39 -19.23 1.01
CA THR A 82 -1.30 -18.89 2.11
C THR A 82 -1.76 -17.45 1.99
N VAL A 83 -3.08 -17.23 1.94
CA VAL A 83 -3.70 -15.91 2.01
C VAL A 83 -4.29 -15.71 3.41
N SER A 84 -4.04 -14.54 4.01
CA SER A 84 -4.51 -14.18 5.34
C SER A 84 -5.00 -12.73 5.36
N SER A 85 -6.05 -12.43 6.14
CA SER A 85 -6.49 -11.06 6.35
C SER A 85 -5.39 -10.21 7.03
N ARG A 86 -5.30 -8.93 6.67
CA ARG A 86 -4.52 -7.93 7.41
C ARG A 86 -5.21 -7.51 8.71
N VAL A 87 -6.53 -7.53 8.73
CA VAL A 87 -7.37 -7.03 9.83
C VAL A 87 -8.11 -8.19 10.51
N ALA A 88 -8.14 -8.21 11.83
CA ALA A 88 -8.96 -9.16 12.58
C ALA A 88 -10.44 -8.74 12.52
N GLY A 89 -11.35 -9.67 12.22
CA GLY A 89 -12.77 -9.39 12.15
C GLY A 89 -13.61 -10.63 11.83
N TRP A 90 -14.93 -10.46 11.82
CA TRP A 90 -15.88 -11.52 11.52
C TRP A 90 -16.08 -11.66 10.00
N VAL A 91 -15.92 -12.87 9.46
CA VAL A 91 -16.20 -13.17 8.05
C VAL A 91 -17.71 -13.15 7.82
N THR A 92 -18.16 -12.34 6.85
CA THR A 92 -19.58 -12.14 6.51
C THR A 92 -19.99 -12.86 5.22
N SER A 93 -19.06 -13.04 4.28
CA SER A 93 -19.22 -13.91 3.11
C SER A 93 -17.93 -14.71 2.84
N LEU A 94 -18.09 -15.87 2.21
CA LEU A 94 -17.00 -16.66 1.62
C LEU A 94 -17.48 -17.07 0.23
N ASP A 95 -16.96 -16.40 -0.79
CA ASP A 95 -17.50 -16.40 -2.16
C ASP A 95 -16.74 -17.36 -3.10
N VAL A 96 -15.93 -18.25 -2.51
CA VAL A 96 -15.19 -19.33 -3.17
C VAL A 96 -15.30 -20.64 -2.39
N VAL A 97 -15.29 -21.75 -3.13
CA VAL A 97 -15.23 -23.13 -2.60
C VAL A 97 -14.01 -23.87 -3.14
N GLU A 98 -13.67 -25.01 -2.55
CA GLU A 98 -12.56 -25.86 -3.02
C GLU A 98 -12.70 -26.19 -4.53
N GLY A 99 -11.59 -26.10 -5.28
CA GLY A 99 -11.58 -26.27 -6.73
C GLY A 99 -12.11 -25.08 -7.55
N SER A 100 -12.48 -23.95 -6.93
CA SER A 100 -12.89 -22.74 -7.66
C SER A 100 -11.74 -22.09 -8.41
N GLU A 101 -11.93 -21.79 -9.70
CA GLU A 101 -11.03 -20.92 -10.45
C GLU A 101 -11.13 -19.46 -9.93
N ILE A 102 -9.98 -18.78 -9.86
CA ILE A 102 -9.86 -17.40 -9.36
C ILE A 102 -9.03 -16.55 -10.32
N ALA A 103 -9.34 -15.25 -10.34
CA ALA A 103 -8.63 -14.23 -11.11
C ALA A 103 -8.18 -13.09 -10.18
N GLN A 104 -7.18 -12.31 -10.61
CA GLN A 104 -6.70 -11.16 -9.85
C GLN A 104 -7.85 -10.17 -9.59
N GLY A 105 -7.99 -9.72 -8.34
CA GLY A 105 -9.07 -8.81 -7.92
C GLY A 105 -10.43 -9.47 -7.66
N LYS A 106 -10.55 -10.80 -7.78
CA LYS A 106 -11.74 -11.53 -7.31
C LYS A 106 -11.75 -11.55 -5.77
N VAL A 107 -12.81 -10.98 -5.17
CA VAL A 107 -13.07 -11.11 -3.73
C VAL A 107 -13.23 -12.59 -3.38
N LEU A 108 -12.52 -13.03 -2.33
CA LEU A 108 -12.56 -14.42 -1.85
C LEU A 108 -13.47 -14.56 -0.62
N ALA A 109 -13.41 -13.59 0.28
CA ALA A 109 -14.24 -13.49 1.48
C ALA A 109 -14.42 -12.02 1.86
N THR A 110 -15.54 -11.68 2.50
CA THR A 110 -15.80 -10.33 3.05
C THR A 110 -15.70 -10.36 4.57
N ILE A 111 -15.19 -9.29 5.16
CA ILE A 111 -15.10 -9.08 6.63
C ILE A 111 -16.03 -7.94 7.04
N ASP A 112 -16.59 -8.01 8.26
CA ASP A 112 -17.46 -6.99 8.81
C ASP A 112 -16.77 -5.63 8.99
N SER A 113 -17.05 -4.70 8.08
CA SER A 113 -16.46 -3.35 8.07
C SER A 113 -17.08 -2.37 9.07
N ARG A 114 -18.12 -2.76 9.83
CA ARG A 114 -18.86 -1.83 10.70
C ARG A 114 -17.99 -1.17 11.78
N GLU A 115 -17.11 -1.95 12.41
CA GLU A 115 -16.20 -1.43 13.44
C GLU A 115 -15.13 -0.50 12.84
N SER A 116 -14.50 -0.91 11.72
CA SER A 116 -13.54 -0.06 11.00
C SER A 116 -14.16 1.24 10.48
N ASN A 117 -15.41 1.22 10.00
CA ASN A 117 -16.14 2.42 9.58
C ASN A 117 -16.44 3.37 10.75
N LEU A 118 -16.81 2.83 11.93
CA LEU A 118 -16.94 3.63 13.15
C LEU A 118 -15.60 4.22 13.58
N ARG A 119 -14.50 3.46 13.42
CA ARG A 119 -13.14 3.91 13.73
C ARG A 119 -12.66 5.04 12.80
N VAL A 120 -13.02 5.01 11.52
CA VAL A 120 -12.84 6.13 10.59
C VAL A 120 -13.62 7.35 11.04
N ALA A 121 -14.92 7.22 11.35
CA ALA A 121 -15.76 8.34 11.77
C ALA A 121 -15.28 8.97 13.10
N GLU A 122 -14.75 8.16 14.02
CA GLU A 122 -14.11 8.60 15.25
C GLU A 122 -12.85 9.44 14.96
N LEU A 123 -11.95 8.96 14.09
CA LEU A 123 -10.73 9.65 13.72
C LEU A 123 -11.01 10.94 12.93
N GLU A 124 -11.99 10.94 12.03
CA GLU A 124 -12.45 12.16 11.33
C GLU A 124 -13.01 13.20 12.30
N SER A 125 -13.79 12.75 13.30
CA SER A 125 -14.29 13.62 14.38
C SER A 125 -13.16 14.21 15.23
N GLN A 126 -12.11 13.43 15.52
CA GLN A 126 -10.91 13.92 16.22
C GLN A 126 -10.14 14.95 15.38
N VAL A 127 -9.96 14.71 14.07
CA VAL A 127 -9.31 15.67 13.15
C VAL A 127 -10.10 16.98 13.07
N ALA A 128 -11.43 16.91 12.93
CA ALA A 128 -12.30 18.09 12.94
C ALA A 128 -12.25 18.86 14.27
N GLY A 129 -12.14 18.15 15.40
CA GLY A 129 -11.91 18.77 16.72
C GLY A 129 -10.60 19.55 16.80
N ILE A 130 -9.51 19.01 16.26
CA ILE A 130 -8.20 19.70 16.20
C ILE A 130 -8.24 20.93 15.27
N ASP A 131 -8.96 20.87 14.15
CA ASP A 131 -9.14 22.06 13.30
C ASP A 131 -9.97 23.15 13.99
N ALA A 132 -11.03 22.79 14.73
CA ALA A 132 -11.80 23.75 15.53
C ALA A 132 -10.97 24.38 16.68
N GLU A 133 -10.11 23.60 17.33
CA GLU A 133 -9.15 24.08 18.34
C GLU A 133 -8.11 25.03 17.72
N ARG A 134 -7.62 24.70 16.53
CA ARG A 134 -6.69 25.53 15.74
C ARG A 134 -7.32 26.85 15.31
N ASP A 135 -8.53 26.85 14.77
CA ASP A 135 -9.25 28.05 14.36
C ASP A 135 -9.55 28.98 15.55
N ARG A 136 -9.86 28.40 16.71
CA ARG A 136 -9.95 29.14 17.98
C ARG A 136 -8.62 29.82 18.32
N LEU A 137 -7.49 29.11 18.28
CA LEU A 137 -6.18 29.71 18.56
C LEU A 137 -5.77 30.78 17.54
N VAL A 138 -6.10 30.60 16.26
CA VAL A 138 -5.91 31.65 15.22
C VAL A 138 -6.74 32.89 15.51
N ALA A 139 -7.98 32.72 15.98
CA ALA A 139 -8.83 33.83 16.40
C ALA A 139 -8.30 34.54 17.67
N GLU A 140 -7.84 33.79 18.68
CA GLU A 140 -7.20 34.34 19.89
C GLU A 140 -5.91 35.08 19.54
N ARG A 141 -5.02 34.51 18.72
CA ARG A 141 -3.81 35.16 18.21
C ARG A 141 -4.12 36.51 17.54
N ARG A 142 -5.17 36.56 16.71
CA ARG A 142 -5.61 37.80 16.02
C ARG A 142 -6.18 38.84 16.99
N LEU A 143 -6.77 38.42 18.11
CA LEU A 143 -7.25 39.30 19.17
C LEU A 143 -6.08 39.86 19.99
N VAL A 144 -5.14 38.99 20.43
CA VAL A 144 -3.94 39.39 21.18
C VAL A 144 -3.03 40.30 20.34
N ASP A 145 -2.84 40.02 19.05
CA ASP A 145 -2.06 40.89 18.14
C ASP A 145 -2.67 42.30 18.03
N LYS A 146 -4.00 42.42 17.93
CA LYS A 146 -4.68 43.72 17.94
C LYS A 146 -4.56 44.44 19.28
N GLN A 147 -4.78 43.74 20.39
CA GLN A 147 -4.71 44.32 21.73
C GLN A 147 -3.30 44.83 22.05
N THR A 148 -2.28 43.99 21.83
CA THR A 148 -0.87 44.36 22.09
C THR A 148 -0.37 45.48 21.18
N LYS A 149 -0.72 45.50 19.89
CA LYS A 149 -0.43 46.64 19.00
C LYS A 149 -1.08 47.95 19.47
N SER A 150 -2.35 47.87 19.90
CA SER A 150 -3.07 49.05 20.41
C SER A 150 -2.44 49.57 21.71
N LEU A 151 -2.12 48.68 22.64
CA LEU A 151 -1.43 49.01 23.90
C LEU A 151 -0.05 49.63 23.63
N TYR A 152 0.77 49.00 22.79
CA TYR A 152 2.08 49.51 22.40
C TYR A 152 1.98 50.91 21.78
N SER A 153 1.02 51.17 20.90
CA SER A 153 0.84 52.50 20.30
C SER A 153 0.40 53.57 21.32
N ALA A 154 -0.40 53.20 22.32
CA ALA A 154 -0.81 54.10 23.40
C ALA A 154 0.35 54.42 24.37
N GLU A 155 1.14 53.41 24.74
CA GLU A 155 2.31 53.61 25.62
C GLU A 155 3.46 54.32 24.89
N MET A 156 3.65 54.08 23.59
CA MET A 156 4.59 54.84 22.75
C MET A 156 4.22 56.33 22.67
N SER A 157 2.91 56.61 22.59
CA SER A 157 2.40 58.00 22.61
C SER A 157 2.62 58.68 23.97
N GLN A 158 2.45 57.95 25.09
CA GLN A 158 2.79 58.46 26.43
C GLN A 158 4.31 58.70 26.58
N TYR A 159 5.14 57.79 26.06
CA TYR A 159 6.59 57.91 26.10
C TYR A 159 7.08 59.15 25.34
N GLU A 160 6.63 59.38 24.10
CA GLU A 160 6.99 60.57 23.33
C GLU A 160 6.46 61.86 23.98
N ALA A 161 5.27 61.85 24.59
CA ALA A 161 4.75 63.01 25.34
C ALA A 161 5.63 63.36 26.56
N ALA A 162 6.02 62.36 27.37
CA ALA A 162 6.92 62.57 28.51
C ALA A 162 8.33 63.02 28.07
N LYS A 163 8.81 62.52 26.93
CA LYS A 163 10.09 62.89 26.31
C LYS A 163 10.08 64.35 25.84
N VAL A 164 8.98 64.82 25.25
CA VAL A 164 8.77 66.24 24.93
C VAL A 164 8.70 67.10 26.19
N ALA A 165 8.03 66.64 27.26
CA ALA A 165 7.98 67.36 28.53
C ALA A 165 9.38 67.58 29.12
N VAL A 166 10.20 66.53 29.22
CA VAL A 166 11.63 66.64 29.60
C VAL A 166 12.38 67.61 28.70
N SER A 167 12.28 67.45 27.37
CA SER A 167 12.96 68.30 26.40
C SER A 167 12.54 69.77 26.44
N SER A 168 11.36 70.09 26.98
CA SER A 168 10.87 71.46 27.18
C SER A 168 11.35 72.10 28.49
N LEU A 169 11.69 71.30 29.50
CA LEU A 169 12.16 71.75 30.81
C LEU A 169 13.70 71.90 30.85
N GLU A 170 14.45 71.10 30.11
CA GLU A 170 15.91 71.17 30.06
C GLU A 170 16.46 72.58 29.69
N PRO A 171 15.89 73.32 28.70
CA PRO A 171 16.32 74.69 28.42
C PRO A 171 15.96 75.68 29.55
N GLN A 172 14.83 75.45 30.25
CA GLN A 172 14.39 76.28 31.37
C GLN A 172 15.29 76.08 32.58
N TRP A 173 15.69 74.84 32.85
CA TRP A 173 16.64 74.51 33.91
C TRP A 173 18.02 75.10 33.62
N THR A 174 18.50 74.94 32.38
CA THR A 174 19.74 75.56 31.88
C THR A 174 19.72 77.09 32.04
N LEU A 175 18.58 77.75 31.77
CA LEU A 175 18.43 79.19 31.98
C LEU A 175 18.47 79.53 33.47
N ALA A 176 17.71 78.82 34.32
CA ALA A 176 17.65 79.09 35.75
C ALA A 176 19.02 78.93 36.45
N GLN A 177 19.81 77.92 36.04
CA GLN A 177 21.22 77.79 36.48
C GLN A 177 22.06 79.02 36.08
N ARG A 178 21.96 79.48 34.84
CA ARG A 178 22.72 80.65 34.34
C ARG A 178 22.32 81.96 35.04
N GLU A 179 21.04 82.11 35.39
CA GLU A 179 20.57 83.24 36.20
C GLU A 179 21.05 83.15 37.65
N LEU A 180 21.09 81.95 38.25
CA LEU A 180 21.65 81.73 39.58
C LEU A 180 23.16 82.05 39.63
N GLU A 181 23.96 81.56 38.69
CA GLU A 181 25.40 81.91 38.65
C GLU A 181 25.64 83.41 38.41
N ARG A 182 24.79 84.06 37.61
CA ARG A 182 24.84 85.52 37.45
C ARG A 182 24.48 86.24 38.76
N ALA A 183 23.45 85.78 39.48
CA ALA A 183 23.03 86.35 40.76
C ALA A 183 24.12 86.21 41.83
N LYS A 184 24.83 85.07 41.89
CA LYS A 184 26.00 84.86 42.76
C LYS A 184 27.10 85.88 42.48
N SER A 185 27.57 85.96 41.24
CA SER A 185 28.61 86.94 40.83
C SER A 185 28.19 88.40 41.08
N LEU A 186 26.91 88.75 40.93
CA LEU A 186 26.41 90.10 41.23
C LEU A 186 26.26 90.36 42.74
N TYR A 187 25.98 89.33 43.55
CA TYR A 187 25.94 89.42 45.00
C TYR A 187 27.35 89.58 45.60
N GLU A 188 28.34 88.82 45.11
CA GLU A 188 29.76 88.97 45.47
C GLU A 188 30.29 90.38 45.18
N ARG A 189 29.89 90.94 44.03
CA ARG A 189 30.20 92.32 43.62
C ARG A 189 29.37 93.38 44.35
N LYS A 190 28.51 92.99 45.31
CA LYS A 190 27.61 93.84 46.11
C LYS A 190 26.59 94.65 45.28
N VAL A 191 26.28 94.19 44.06
CA VAL A 191 25.28 94.78 43.16
C VAL A 191 23.88 94.23 43.45
N PHE A 192 23.77 92.95 43.84
CA PHE A 192 22.52 92.31 44.25
C PHE A 192 22.40 92.22 45.78
N SER A 193 21.16 92.34 46.28
CA SER A 193 20.83 92.07 47.68
C SER A 193 20.70 90.57 47.95
N ARG A 194 20.86 90.14 49.22
CA ARG A 194 20.71 88.71 49.62
C ARG A 194 19.36 88.12 49.15
N ARG A 195 18.27 88.89 49.32
CA ARG A 195 16.92 88.53 48.85
C ARG A 195 16.84 88.20 47.35
N GLN A 196 17.64 88.86 46.50
CA GLN A 196 17.67 88.58 45.06
C GLN A 196 18.44 87.29 44.75
N LEU A 197 19.50 86.98 45.51
CA LEU A 197 20.18 85.69 45.43
C LEU A 197 19.25 84.56 45.89
N ASP A 198 18.57 84.72 47.04
CA ASP A 198 17.60 83.73 47.55
C ASP A 198 16.46 83.46 46.55
N GLN A 199 16.01 84.50 45.82
CA GLN A 199 15.02 84.39 44.75
C GLN A 199 15.54 83.61 43.53
N ALA A 200 16.82 83.77 43.16
CA ALA A 200 17.43 82.98 42.08
C ALA A 200 17.67 81.52 42.51
N GLU A 201 18.11 81.28 43.76
CA GLU A 201 18.30 79.95 44.33
C GLU A 201 16.98 79.17 44.39
N THR A 202 15.91 79.80 44.88
CA THR A 202 14.57 79.16 44.96
C THR A 202 13.94 78.93 43.58
N ALA A 203 14.21 79.79 42.59
CA ALA A 203 13.78 79.60 41.21
C ALA A 203 14.49 78.42 40.52
N GLU A 204 15.82 78.31 40.63
CA GLU A 204 16.57 77.16 40.09
C GLU A 204 16.06 75.85 40.69
N GLN A 205 15.92 75.80 42.02
CA GLN A 205 15.44 74.60 42.70
C GLN A 205 14.01 74.19 42.28
N LEU A 206 13.14 75.16 41.94
CA LEU A 206 11.79 74.87 41.45
C LEU A 206 11.85 74.16 40.09
N ILE A 207 12.57 74.75 39.12
CA ILE A 207 12.70 74.16 37.78
C ILE A 207 13.49 72.84 37.83
N GLN A 208 14.52 72.74 38.67
CA GLN A 208 15.28 71.50 38.91
C GLN A 208 14.38 70.37 39.41
N ARG A 209 13.45 70.66 40.34
CA ARG A 209 12.47 69.68 40.83
C ARG A 209 11.49 69.27 39.73
N GLN A 210 10.95 70.22 38.97
CA GLN A 210 10.06 69.95 37.84
C GLN A 210 10.74 69.09 36.77
N HIS A 211 11.98 69.40 36.40
CA HIS A 211 12.75 68.60 35.45
C HIS A 211 12.98 67.17 35.96
N ARG A 212 13.40 67.00 37.23
CA ARG A 212 13.56 65.66 37.83
C ARG A 212 12.26 64.85 37.85
N MET A 213 11.11 65.48 38.09
CA MET A 213 9.80 64.82 38.00
C MET A 213 9.52 64.35 36.58
N ALA A 214 9.68 65.21 35.57
CA ALA A 214 9.48 64.82 34.16
C ALA A 214 10.43 63.69 33.72
N VAL A 215 11.68 63.68 34.19
CA VAL A 215 12.65 62.59 33.91
C VAL A 215 12.20 61.26 34.56
N ALA A 216 11.65 61.31 35.77
CA ALA A 216 11.08 60.12 36.42
C ALA A 216 9.81 59.62 35.71
N GLU A 217 8.96 60.54 35.23
CA GLU A 217 7.78 60.21 34.42
C GLU A 217 8.17 59.58 33.07
N LEU A 218 9.21 60.10 32.40
CA LEU A 218 9.78 59.52 31.17
C LEU A 218 10.34 58.12 31.41
N ALA A 219 11.06 57.90 32.51
CA ALA A 219 11.56 56.58 32.89
C ALA A 219 10.42 55.59 33.18
N ALA A 220 9.35 56.06 33.83
CA ALA A 220 8.15 55.26 34.08
C ALA A 220 7.41 54.92 32.78
N ALA A 221 7.24 55.88 31.86
CA ALA A 221 6.63 55.67 30.54
C ALA A 221 7.44 54.68 29.68
N LYS A 222 8.78 54.79 29.66
CA LYS A 222 9.65 53.80 29.00
C LYS A 222 9.45 52.40 29.58
N SER A 223 9.38 52.29 30.90
CA SER A 223 9.13 51.01 31.60
C SER A 223 7.73 50.43 31.35
N LYS A 224 6.74 51.24 30.93
CA LYS A 224 5.43 50.74 30.46
C LYS A 224 5.52 50.26 29.01
N LEU A 225 6.20 51.00 28.13
CA LEU A 225 6.42 50.64 26.74
C LEU A 225 7.15 49.30 26.61
N GLU A 226 8.21 49.09 27.39
CA GLU A 226 8.95 47.82 27.46
C GLU A 226 8.07 46.65 27.93
N LYS A 227 7.10 46.89 28.82
CA LYS A 227 6.11 45.87 29.22
C LYS A 227 5.08 45.58 28.14
N ALA A 228 4.62 46.62 27.42
CA ALA A 228 3.71 46.48 26.29
C ALA A 228 4.36 45.76 25.10
N GLU A 229 5.68 45.88 24.95
CA GLU A 229 6.47 45.08 24.01
C GLU A 229 6.63 43.63 24.50
N ALA A 230 7.01 43.41 25.77
CA ALA A 230 7.15 42.07 26.34
C ALA A 230 5.85 41.23 26.32
N GLU A 231 4.67 41.85 26.49
CA GLU A 231 3.37 41.15 26.34
C GLU A 231 3.18 40.54 24.94
N ARG A 232 3.89 41.02 23.91
CA ARG A 232 3.84 40.44 22.56
C ARG A 232 4.47 39.05 22.48
N ALA A 233 5.34 38.66 23.42
CA ALA A 233 5.90 37.31 23.50
C ALA A 233 4.82 36.23 23.73
N ARG A 234 3.61 36.62 24.20
CA ARG A 234 2.43 35.73 24.25
C ARG A 234 2.03 35.22 22.85
N LEU A 235 2.33 35.96 21.78
CA LEU A 235 2.08 35.50 20.41
C LEU A 235 2.97 34.31 20.04
N ASP A 236 4.23 34.31 20.47
CA ASP A 236 5.19 33.22 20.20
C ASP A 236 4.78 31.92 20.91
N VAL A 237 4.13 32.03 22.09
CA VAL A 237 3.52 30.90 22.80
C VAL A 237 2.35 30.33 21.99
N ILE A 238 1.44 31.18 21.50
CA ILE A 238 0.29 30.73 20.69
C ILE A 238 0.74 30.13 19.35
N ASP A 239 1.78 30.68 18.72
CA ASP A 239 2.38 30.09 17.50
C ASP A 239 3.04 28.73 17.80
N SER A 240 3.68 28.57 18.95
CA SER A 240 4.22 27.28 19.41
C SER A 240 3.11 26.25 19.66
N GLU A 241 1.93 26.67 20.13
CA GLU A 241 0.75 25.80 20.29
C GLU A 241 0.10 25.44 18.95
N LEU A 242 0.01 26.40 18.02
CA LEU A 242 -0.44 26.14 16.64
C LEU A 242 0.47 25.15 15.90
N VAL A 243 1.77 25.12 16.19
CA VAL A 243 2.70 24.10 15.67
C VAL A 243 2.46 22.73 16.32
N LYS A 244 2.22 22.66 17.64
CA LYS A 244 1.86 21.40 18.32
C LYS A 244 0.57 20.79 17.74
N LEU A 245 -0.46 21.61 17.50
CA LEU A 245 -1.71 21.16 16.87
C LEU A 245 -1.50 20.66 15.43
N GLN A 246 -0.57 21.26 14.67
CA GLN A 246 -0.24 20.79 13.32
C GLN A 246 0.38 19.39 13.33
N HIS A 247 1.34 19.12 14.23
CA HIS A 247 1.91 17.78 14.38
C HIS A 247 0.86 16.75 14.86
N ARG A 248 0.02 17.13 15.83
CA ARG A 248 -1.07 16.27 16.33
C ARG A 248 -2.12 15.98 15.24
N LYS A 249 -2.43 16.95 14.38
CA LYS A 249 -3.30 16.74 13.22
C LYS A 249 -2.66 15.75 12.24
N ALA A 250 -1.39 15.94 11.89
CA ALA A 250 -0.69 15.04 10.97
C ALA A 250 -0.62 13.59 11.48
N GLU A 251 -0.43 13.40 12.80
CA GLU A 251 -0.48 12.08 13.45
C GLU A 251 -1.87 11.42 13.31
N LEU A 252 -2.95 12.16 13.54
CA LEU A 252 -4.32 11.67 13.38
C LEU A 252 -4.70 11.42 11.92
N GLN A 253 -4.20 12.23 10.98
CA GLN A 253 -4.37 12.01 9.54
C GLN A 253 -3.66 10.73 9.09
N ALA A 254 -2.41 10.50 9.50
CA ALA A 254 -1.70 9.26 9.18
C ALA A 254 -2.42 8.01 9.72
N LYS A 255 -3.04 8.09 10.92
CA LYS A 255 -3.87 7.02 11.48
C LYS A 255 -5.18 6.81 10.69
N LEU A 256 -5.81 7.90 10.27
CA LEU A 256 -7.02 7.88 9.44
C LEU A 256 -6.75 7.27 8.05
N ASP A 257 -5.64 7.65 7.41
CA ASP A 257 -5.24 7.16 6.10
C ASP A 257 -4.90 5.66 6.15
N HIS A 258 -4.19 5.21 7.20
CA HIS A 258 -3.95 3.78 7.45
C HIS A 258 -5.27 3.01 7.66
N GLN A 259 -6.19 3.53 8.45
CA GLN A 259 -7.49 2.90 8.70
C GLN A 259 -8.37 2.83 7.43
N LYS A 260 -8.17 3.76 6.49
CA LYS A 260 -8.84 3.79 5.17
C LYS A 260 -8.22 2.82 4.15
N LEU A 261 -6.91 2.61 4.19
CA LEU A 261 -6.26 1.53 3.41
C LEU A 261 -6.78 0.16 3.87
N ASP A 262 -6.87 -0.05 5.18
CA ASP A 262 -7.40 -1.27 5.80
C ASP A 262 -8.95 -1.42 5.69
N LEU A 263 -9.59 -0.56 4.90
CA LEU A 263 -11.00 -0.61 4.49
C LEU A 263 -11.18 -0.71 2.97
N ALA A 264 -10.11 -0.59 2.19
CA ALA A 264 -10.10 -0.58 0.73
C ALA A 264 -9.45 -1.84 0.11
N ASP A 265 -8.57 -2.51 0.88
CA ASP A 265 -7.95 -3.80 0.56
C ASP A 265 -8.76 -4.99 1.11
#